data_AF-A0A101FL38-F1
#
_entry.id   AF-A0A101FL38-F1
#
_cell.length_a   1.000
_cell.length_b   1.000
_cell.length_c   1.000
_cell.angle_alpha   90.00
_cell.angle_beta   90.00
_cell.angle_gamma   90.00
#
_symmetry.space_group_name_H-M   'P 1'
#
loop_
_entity.id
_entity.type
_entity.pdbx_description
1 polymer ?
#
loop_
_entity_poly.entity_id
_entity_poly.type
_entity_poly.pdbx_seq_one_letter_code
_entity_poly.pdbx_strand_id
1 'polypeptide(L)'
;MFNMQRSLWIVTAILIIVLLGFPSFVHFYTNYLWFDALGFRSVFLRRISFEVGLGILVAVVSFFFLFTCWRRARKIALRDTFASYDSPLTQPVAGFAIAGISGIVAIANGLEARTQWETLWRFIRAVSFDRADPIFGNDVGFYIFRLPFYSFLQGWLLALLGVALVGAAVILLADRVRESRESGSFWISKAAQAYLGTLAGGIALLLCIGHWLGRYNLLYSTRGVVFGASYTDVHAELLALNVLVAVTGILAVLLPISARRRSWKAPLLLVGVWLGVSIVLRGLYPGIVQRYAVEPNEFQRERPYIEYNIAATLYAFDLENLSSLSMVPAREVMAKDVEENAETLRNVRLWDFAPLLRSYRQLQEIRSYYEFYGIDVDRYELGDERRQLVLSPRELDLRQLQSPTWVNLHLEFTHGYGVVASPVNEVTSTGQPIFFIKDLPPESSVPIQVERPQIYYGESPSSYALVKTSVKE
;
A
#
# COMPACT_ATOMS: atom_id res chain seq x y z
N MET A 1 -48.36 -13.67 -22.11
CA MET A 1 -46.93 -13.49 -22.54
C MET A 1 -46.10 -12.61 -21.60
N PHE A 2 -46.63 -11.51 -21.03
CA PHE A 2 -45.88 -10.62 -20.12
C PHE A 2 -45.40 -11.25 -18.79
N ASN A 3 -46.17 -12.16 -18.18
CA ASN A 3 -45.78 -12.78 -16.90
C ASN A 3 -44.63 -13.80 -17.05
N MET A 4 -44.57 -14.51 -18.18
CA MET A 4 -43.53 -15.51 -18.44
C MET A 4 -42.16 -14.87 -18.73
N GLN A 5 -42.15 -13.68 -19.34
CA GLN A 5 -40.93 -12.88 -19.49
C GLN A 5 -40.46 -12.34 -18.14
N ARG A 6 -41.36 -11.82 -17.29
CA ARG A 6 -40.99 -11.33 -15.94
C ARG A 6 -40.44 -12.44 -15.04
N SER A 7 -41.03 -13.64 -15.05
CA SER A 7 -40.50 -14.78 -14.29
C SER A 7 -39.13 -15.24 -14.82
N LEU A 8 -38.93 -15.23 -16.13
CA LEU A 8 -37.64 -15.55 -16.74
C LEU A 8 -36.56 -14.55 -16.30
N TRP A 9 -36.83 -13.24 -16.35
CA TRP A 9 -35.90 -12.20 -15.89
C TRP A 9 -35.55 -12.33 -14.40
N ILE A 10 -36.52 -12.68 -13.54
CA ILE A 10 -36.28 -12.91 -12.12
C ILE A 10 -35.39 -14.13 -11.91
N VAL A 11 -35.67 -15.25 -12.60
CA VAL A 11 -34.85 -16.47 -12.52
C VAL A 11 -33.43 -16.21 -13.04
N THR A 12 -33.28 -15.51 -14.15
CA THR A 12 -31.98 -15.11 -14.69
C THR A 12 -31.22 -14.20 -13.72
N ALA A 13 -31.89 -13.21 -13.10
CA ALA A 13 -31.27 -12.33 -12.12
C ALA A 13 -30.81 -13.09 -10.86
N ILE A 14 -31.63 -14.01 -10.35
CA ILE A 14 -31.27 -14.88 -9.22
C ILE A 14 -30.08 -15.76 -9.60
N LEU A 15 -30.09 -16.38 -10.78
CA LEU A 15 -28.99 -17.22 -11.26
C LEU A 15 -27.69 -16.42 -11.37
N ILE A 16 -27.73 -15.19 -11.88
CA ILE A 16 -26.58 -14.29 -11.93
C ILE A 16 -26.06 -13.97 -10.51
N ILE A 17 -26.96 -13.63 -9.58
CA ILE A 17 -26.58 -13.34 -8.19
C ILE A 17 -25.92 -14.56 -7.53
N VAL A 18 -26.45 -15.76 -7.76
CA VAL A 18 -25.87 -17.00 -7.23
C VAL A 18 -24.51 -17.27 -7.87
N LEU A 19 -24.39 -17.19 -9.20
CA LEU A 19 -23.12 -17.43 -9.90
C LEU A 19 -22.02 -16.44 -9.52
N LEU A 20 -22.36 -15.16 -9.33
CA LEU A 20 -21.41 -14.13 -8.91
C LEU A 20 -21.11 -14.19 -7.40
N GLY A 21 -22.10 -14.58 -6.59
CA GLY A 21 -21.99 -14.66 -5.13
C GLY A 21 -21.32 -15.94 -4.63
N PHE A 22 -21.44 -17.05 -5.36
CA PHE A 22 -20.96 -18.36 -4.93
C PHE A 22 -19.43 -18.40 -4.70
N PRO A 23 -18.57 -17.86 -5.58
CA PRO A 23 -17.13 -17.81 -5.32
C PRO A 23 -16.79 -17.02 -4.05
N SER A 24 -17.48 -15.90 -3.82
CA SER A 24 -17.30 -15.08 -2.62
C SER A 24 -17.73 -15.82 -1.36
N PHE A 25 -18.83 -16.56 -1.43
CA PHE A 25 -19.32 -17.40 -0.33
C PHE A 25 -18.36 -18.55 -0.02
N VAL A 26 -17.90 -19.29 -1.04
CA VAL A 26 -16.93 -20.37 -0.87
C VAL A 26 -15.66 -19.84 -0.23
N HIS A 27 -15.12 -18.73 -0.73
CA HIS A 27 -13.94 -18.09 -0.13
C HIS A 27 -14.19 -17.68 1.33
N PHE A 28 -15.33 -17.06 1.64
CA PHE A 28 -15.70 -16.69 3.00
C PHE A 28 -15.80 -17.91 3.93
N TYR A 29 -16.49 -18.96 3.48
CA TYR A 29 -16.74 -20.17 4.27
C TYR A 29 -15.45 -20.97 4.51
N THR A 30 -14.60 -21.12 3.49
CA THR A 30 -13.29 -21.77 3.63
C THR A 30 -12.41 -21.02 4.62
N ASN A 31 -12.37 -19.68 4.56
CA ASN A 31 -11.64 -18.89 5.55
C ASN A 31 -12.24 -19.03 6.96
N TYR A 32 -13.57 -19.00 7.07
CA TYR A 32 -14.23 -19.21 8.36
C TYR A 32 -13.84 -20.55 9.00
N LEU A 33 -13.89 -21.65 8.22
CA LEU A 33 -13.47 -22.97 8.69
C LEU A 33 -11.99 -23.02 9.06
N TRP A 34 -11.13 -22.36 8.29
CA TRP A 34 -9.69 -22.29 8.56
C TRP A 34 -9.42 -21.55 9.89
N PHE A 35 -10.03 -20.39 10.12
CA PHE A 35 -9.89 -19.65 11.37
C PHE A 35 -10.49 -20.40 12.57
N ASP A 36 -11.57 -21.14 12.37
CA ASP A 36 -12.19 -21.97 13.42
C ASP A 36 -11.28 -23.14 13.80
N ALA A 37 -10.70 -23.83 12.82
CA ALA A 37 -9.76 -24.93 13.04
C ALA A 37 -8.50 -24.49 13.83
N LEU A 38 -8.10 -23.23 13.70
CA LEU A 38 -6.98 -22.64 14.45
C LEU A 38 -7.38 -22.01 15.80
N GLY A 39 -8.67 -22.05 16.18
CA GLY A 39 -9.16 -21.43 17.42
C GLY A 39 -9.31 -19.90 17.37
N PHE A 40 -9.15 -19.28 16.19
CA PHE A 40 -9.21 -17.82 15.99
C PHE A 40 -10.55 -17.32 15.42
N ARG A 41 -11.63 -18.10 15.57
CA ARG A 41 -12.98 -17.74 15.11
C ARG A 41 -13.43 -16.35 15.58
N SER A 42 -13.14 -16.00 16.84
CA SER A 42 -13.52 -14.70 17.42
C SER A 42 -12.83 -13.52 16.72
N VAL A 43 -11.57 -13.69 16.31
CA VAL A 43 -10.80 -12.69 15.57
C VAL A 43 -11.39 -12.48 14.18
N PHE A 44 -11.69 -13.57 13.47
CA PHE A 44 -12.31 -13.52 12.14
C PHE A 44 -13.66 -12.80 12.18
N LEU A 45 -14.56 -13.18 13.09
CA LEU A 45 -15.88 -12.56 13.21
C LEU A 45 -15.77 -11.08 13.61
N ARG A 46 -14.83 -10.72 14.48
CA ARG A 46 -14.63 -9.32 14.87
C ARG A 46 -14.14 -8.49 13.69
N ARG A 47 -13.16 -8.97 12.92
CA ARG A 47 -12.68 -8.32 11.70
C ARG A 47 -13.83 -8.08 10.72
N ILE A 48 -14.58 -9.12 10.36
CA ILE A 48 -15.70 -9.02 9.40
C ILE A 48 -16.78 -8.07 9.91
N SER A 49 -17.06 -8.07 11.21
CA SER A 49 -18.05 -7.15 11.80
C SER A 49 -17.65 -5.69 11.63
N PHE A 50 -16.36 -5.35 11.77
CA PHE A 50 -15.86 -3.98 11.55
C PHE A 50 -15.84 -3.61 10.06
N GLU A 51 -15.42 -4.52 9.18
CA GLU A 51 -15.44 -4.33 7.73
C GLU A 51 -16.87 -4.02 7.24
N VAL A 52 -17.82 -4.89 7.59
CA VAL A 52 -19.23 -4.77 7.20
C VAL A 52 -19.89 -3.57 7.88
N GLY A 53 -19.64 -3.37 9.18
CA GLY A 53 -20.22 -2.26 9.95
C GLY A 53 -19.81 -0.89 9.40
N LEU A 54 -18.52 -0.70 9.09
CA LEU A 54 -18.02 0.54 8.48
C LEU A 54 -18.59 0.72 7.07
N GLY A 55 -18.61 -0.34 6.25
CA GLY A 55 -19.17 -0.29 4.90
C GLY A 55 -20.65 0.10 4.88
N ILE A 56 -21.46 -0.49 5.77
CA ILE A 56 -22.89 -0.15 5.91
C ILE A 56 -23.05 1.30 6.38
N LEU A 57 -22.31 1.73 7.40
CA LEU A 57 -22.40 3.10 7.92
C LEU A 57 -22.10 4.12 6.83
N VAL A 58 -21.00 3.94 6.10
CA VAL A 58 -20.60 4.84 5.01
C VAL A 58 -21.61 4.82 3.87
N ALA A 59 -22.13 3.65 3.49
CA ALA A 59 -23.16 3.55 2.46
C ALA A 59 -24.44 4.29 2.86
N VAL A 60 -24.91 4.10 4.09
CA VAL A 60 -26.12 4.76 4.61
C VAL A 60 -25.94 6.28 4.60
N VAL A 61 -24.84 6.79 5.14
CA VAL A 61 -24.56 8.24 5.18
C VAL A 61 -24.45 8.80 3.75
N SER A 62 -23.72 8.12 2.87
CA SER A 62 -23.56 8.53 1.46
C SER A 62 -24.89 8.56 0.72
N PHE A 63 -25.75 7.55 0.93
CA PHE A 63 -27.06 7.48 0.30
C PHE A 63 -27.93 8.67 0.69
N PHE A 64 -28.10 8.92 1.99
CA PHE A 64 -28.95 10.03 2.45
C PHE A 64 -28.39 11.38 2.03
N PHE A 65 -27.08 11.56 2.07
CA PHE A 65 -26.43 12.79 1.63
C PHE A 65 -26.64 13.04 0.12
N LEU A 66 -26.29 12.08 -0.74
CA LEU A 66 -26.44 12.23 -2.19
C LEU A 66 -27.91 12.37 -2.60
N PHE A 67 -28.79 11.54 -2.02
CA PHE A 67 -30.22 11.60 -2.30
C PHE A 67 -30.80 12.96 -1.95
N THR A 68 -30.46 13.53 -0.79
CA THR A 68 -30.94 14.86 -0.39
C THR A 68 -30.36 15.96 -1.29
N CYS A 69 -29.08 15.88 -1.63
CA CYS A 69 -28.42 16.84 -2.53
C CYS A 69 -29.05 16.86 -3.94
N TRP A 70 -29.24 15.69 -4.55
CA TRP A 70 -29.77 15.57 -5.90
C TRP A 70 -31.28 15.81 -5.95
N ARG A 71 -32.03 15.42 -4.92
CA ARG A 71 -33.45 15.77 -4.79
C ARG A 71 -33.63 17.28 -4.68
N ARG A 72 -32.76 17.98 -3.94
CA ARG A 72 -32.78 19.45 -3.85
C ARG A 72 -32.42 20.10 -5.18
N ALA A 73 -31.40 19.59 -5.89
CA ALA A 73 -31.05 20.03 -7.24
C ALA A 73 -32.24 19.90 -8.21
N ARG A 74 -32.91 18.75 -8.21
CA ARG A 74 -34.13 18.53 -9.02
C ARG A 74 -35.24 19.52 -8.69
N LYS A 75 -35.49 19.80 -7.39
CA LYS A 75 -36.51 20.77 -6.97
C LYS A 75 -36.19 22.20 -7.44
N ILE A 76 -34.91 22.57 -7.48
CA ILE A 76 -34.47 23.88 -7.99
C ILE A 76 -34.66 23.93 -9.52
N ALA A 77 -34.22 22.91 -10.25
CA ALA A 77 -34.41 22.80 -11.71
C ALA A 77 -35.89 22.96 -12.10
N LEU A 78 -36.77 22.18 -11.47
CA LEU A 78 -38.22 22.21 -11.75
C LEU A 78 -38.90 23.55 -11.45
N ARG A 79 -38.35 24.37 -10.55
CA ARG A 79 -38.89 25.71 -10.24
C ARG A 79 -38.41 26.77 -11.22
N ASP A 80 -37.23 26.59 -11.78
CA ASP A 80 -36.59 27.53 -12.71
C ASP A 80 -36.92 27.26 -14.18
N THR A 81 -37.42 26.05 -14.51
CA THR A 81 -37.93 25.71 -15.84
C THR A 81 -39.35 26.28 -15.99
N PHE A 82 -39.51 27.32 -16.82
CA PHE A 82 -40.83 27.79 -17.24
C PHE A 82 -41.49 26.67 -18.07
N ALA A 83 -42.31 25.84 -17.43
CA ALA A 83 -43.42 25.10 -18.03
C ALA A 83 -43.18 24.36 -19.37
N SER A 84 -42.00 23.80 -19.64
CA SER A 84 -41.90 22.74 -20.65
C SER A 84 -42.48 21.47 -20.05
N TYR A 85 -43.73 21.15 -20.40
CA TYR A 85 -44.49 19.98 -19.96
C TYR A 85 -43.76 18.65 -20.28
N ASP A 86 -42.72 18.70 -21.11
CA ASP A 86 -41.96 17.58 -21.65
C ASP A 86 -40.52 17.44 -21.08
N SER A 87 -40.24 18.02 -19.89
CA SER A 87 -38.96 17.77 -19.22
C SER A 87 -38.90 16.34 -18.64
N PRO A 88 -37.83 15.56 -18.89
CA PRO A 88 -37.67 14.24 -18.28
C PRO A 88 -37.58 14.29 -16.75
N LEU A 89 -37.29 15.45 -16.15
CA LEU A 89 -37.20 15.64 -14.70
C LEU A 89 -38.58 15.72 -14.02
N THR A 90 -39.67 15.98 -14.74
CA THR A 90 -41.04 16.02 -14.18
C THR A 90 -41.60 14.62 -13.95
N GLN A 91 -41.12 13.62 -14.69
CA GLN A 91 -41.60 12.25 -14.60
C GLN A 91 -41.28 11.59 -13.24
N PRO A 92 -42.14 10.68 -12.73
CA PRO A 92 -41.88 9.97 -11.48
C PRO A 92 -40.62 9.09 -11.57
N VAL A 93 -40.31 8.60 -12.77
CA VAL A 93 -39.10 7.80 -13.08
C VAL A 93 -37.83 8.54 -12.69
N ALA A 94 -37.75 9.86 -12.85
CA ALA A 94 -36.57 10.64 -12.44
C ALA A 94 -36.32 10.61 -10.92
N GLY A 95 -37.37 10.51 -10.10
CA GLY A 95 -37.24 10.35 -8.65
C GLY A 95 -36.66 9.00 -8.27
N PHE A 96 -37.15 7.93 -8.91
CA PHE A 96 -36.63 6.58 -8.75
C PHE A 96 -35.21 6.46 -9.29
N ALA A 97 -34.88 7.12 -10.40
CA ALA A 97 -33.53 7.16 -10.95
C ALA A 97 -32.55 7.85 -9.98
N ILE A 98 -32.91 9.00 -9.39
CA ILE A 98 -32.08 9.66 -8.37
C ILE A 98 -31.85 8.74 -7.17
N ALA A 99 -32.90 8.08 -6.66
CA ALA A 99 -32.77 7.14 -5.55
C ALA A 99 -31.89 5.93 -5.93
N GLY A 100 -32.11 5.35 -7.12
CA GLY A 100 -31.35 4.21 -7.63
C GLY A 100 -29.87 4.53 -7.82
N ILE A 101 -29.55 5.64 -8.49
CA ILE A 101 -28.17 6.10 -8.70
C ILE A 101 -27.51 6.43 -7.36
N SER A 102 -28.22 7.09 -6.44
CA SER A 102 -27.70 7.38 -5.08
C SER A 102 -27.38 6.08 -4.35
N GLY A 103 -28.23 5.06 -4.47
CA GLY A 103 -28.02 3.74 -3.90
C GLY A 103 -26.81 3.02 -4.48
N ILE A 104 -26.66 3.02 -5.81
CA ILE A 104 -25.52 2.39 -6.48
C ILE A 104 -24.21 3.05 -6.05
N VAL A 105 -24.15 4.38 -6.06
CA VAL A 105 -22.95 5.13 -5.64
C VAL A 105 -22.66 4.93 -4.15
N ALA A 106 -23.71 4.90 -3.31
CA ALA A 106 -23.57 4.66 -1.88
C ALA A 106 -23.02 3.26 -1.57
N ILE A 107 -23.50 2.23 -2.26
CA ILE A 107 -23.00 0.85 -2.13
C ILE A 107 -21.54 0.78 -2.56
N ALA A 108 -21.18 1.40 -3.68
CA ALA A 108 -19.78 1.47 -4.13
C ALA A 108 -18.88 2.13 -3.07
N ASN A 109 -19.30 3.28 -2.51
CA ASN A 109 -18.57 3.95 -1.42
C ASN A 109 -18.44 3.06 -0.17
N GLY A 110 -19.50 2.34 0.22
CA GLY A 110 -19.44 1.41 1.34
C GLY A 110 -18.50 0.23 1.11
N LEU A 111 -18.47 -0.31 -0.11
CA LEU A 111 -17.55 -1.38 -0.52
C LEU A 111 -16.09 -0.95 -0.50
N GLU A 112 -15.80 0.32 -0.78
CA GLU A 112 -14.46 0.87 -0.67
C GLU A 112 -14.09 1.13 0.79
N ALA A 113 -14.99 1.74 1.57
CA ALA A 113 -14.77 2.05 2.98
C ALA A 113 -14.50 0.81 3.85
N ARG A 114 -15.05 -0.37 3.50
CA ARG A 114 -14.77 -1.62 4.23
C ARG A 114 -13.27 -1.95 4.29
N THR A 115 -12.50 -1.52 3.28
CA THR A 115 -11.04 -1.76 3.22
C THR A 115 -10.27 -0.94 4.25
N GLN A 116 -10.89 0.11 4.80
CA GLN A 116 -10.32 1.03 5.78
C GLN A 116 -10.70 0.67 7.23
N TRP A 117 -11.17 -0.55 7.46
CA TRP A 117 -11.54 -1.02 8.81
C TRP A 117 -10.36 -0.97 9.78
N GLU A 118 -9.14 -1.27 9.32
CA GLU A 118 -7.93 -1.18 10.15
C GLU A 118 -7.67 0.26 10.59
N THR A 119 -7.81 1.22 9.68
CA THR A 119 -7.64 2.64 9.95
C THR A 119 -8.61 3.11 11.04
N LEU A 120 -9.88 2.70 10.96
CA LEU A 120 -10.88 3.00 12.00
C LEU A 120 -10.54 2.30 13.32
N TRP A 121 -10.16 1.02 13.28
CA TRP A 121 -9.87 0.25 14.49
C TRP A 121 -8.64 0.80 15.23
N ARG A 122 -7.58 1.13 14.50
CA ARG A 122 -6.37 1.80 15.00
C ARG A 122 -6.70 3.15 15.62
N PHE A 123 -7.59 3.94 15.01
CA PHE A 123 -8.06 5.20 15.58
C PHE A 123 -8.79 5.01 16.92
N ILE A 124 -9.73 4.05 17.00
CA ILE A 124 -10.49 3.77 18.23
C ILE A 124 -9.57 3.23 19.34
N ARG A 125 -8.56 2.46 18.97
CA ARG A 125 -7.61 1.82 19.88
C ARG A 125 -6.26 2.53 19.93
N ALA A 126 -6.22 3.83 19.65
CA ALA A 126 -4.99 4.59 19.64
C ALA A 126 -4.32 4.57 21.02
N VAL A 127 -3.01 4.31 21.04
CA VAL A 127 -2.17 4.32 22.24
C VAL A 127 -1.10 5.41 22.11
N SER A 128 -0.69 5.99 23.23
CA SER A 128 0.43 6.93 23.30
C SER A 128 1.74 6.17 23.14
N PHE A 129 2.70 6.76 22.43
CA PHE A 129 4.09 6.27 22.43
C PHE A 129 4.94 6.97 23.47
N ASP A 130 4.37 7.95 24.18
CA ASP A 130 5.00 8.79 25.20
C ASP A 130 6.26 9.49 24.70
N ARG A 131 6.31 9.74 23.39
CA ARG A 131 7.41 10.45 22.72
C ARG A 131 6.83 11.40 21.70
N ALA A 132 7.14 12.69 21.88
CA ALA A 132 6.70 13.73 20.98
C ALA A 132 7.65 13.88 19.79
N ASP A 133 7.09 14.21 18.63
CA ASP A 133 7.87 14.59 17.46
C ASP A 133 8.54 15.97 17.67
N PRO A 134 9.78 16.18 17.22
CA PRO A 134 10.53 17.40 17.51
C PRO A 134 10.07 18.63 16.70
N ILE A 135 9.17 18.48 15.73
CA ILE A 135 8.77 19.57 14.81
C ILE A 135 7.42 20.18 15.23
N PHE A 136 6.41 19.35 15.47
CA PHE A 136 5.06 19.75 15.83
C PHE A 136 4.71 19.44 17.30
N GLY A 137 5.52 18.67 18.01
CA GLY A 137 5.31 18.35 19.42
C GLY A 137 4.14 17.38 19.68
N ASN A 138 3.67 16.68 18.66
CA ASN A 138 2.61 15.67 18.81
C ASN A 138 3.22 14.32 19.18
N ASP A 139 2.52 13.53 19.99
CA ASP A 139 2.91 12.15 20.24
C ASP A 139 2.98 11.34 18.93
N VAL A 140 3.96 10.43 18.81
CA VAL A 140 4.13 9.59 17.61
C VAL A 140 2.85 8.79 17.28
N GLY A 141 2.06 8.41 18.29
CA GLY A 141 0.77 7.73 18.13
C GLY A 141 -0.27 8.56 17.37
N PHE A 142 -0.17 9.89 17.36
CA PHE A 142 -1.01 10.73 16.49
C PHE A 142 -0.82 10.39 15.01
N TYR A 143 0.43 10.25 14.57
CA TYR A 143 0.78 10.01 13.17
C TYR A 143 0.44 8.59 12.73
N ILE A 144 0.59 7.60 13.61
CA ILE A 144 0.32 6.19 13.30
C ILE A 144 -1.19 5.87 13.36
N PHE A 145 -1.92 6.44 14.32
CA PHE A 145 -3.30 6.02 14.59
C PHE A 145 -4.37 7.05 14.21
N ARG A 146 -4.12 8.35 14.40
CA ARG A 146 -5.15 9.40 14.25
C ARG A 146 -5.13 10.10 12.90
N LEU A 147 -3.95 10.49 12.44
CA LEU A 147 -3.77 11.19 11.17
C LEU A 147 -4.28 10.39 9.96
N PRO A 148 -4.07 9.07 9.84
CA PRO A 148 -4.62 8.29 8.74
C PRO A 148 -6.15 8.29 8.72
N PHE A 149 -6.79 8.24 9.90
CA PHE A 149 -8.25 8.29 10.00
C PHE A 149 -8.81 9.67 9.64
N TYR A 150 -8.20 10.76 10.10
CA TYR A 150 -8.60 12.10 9.70
C TYR A 150 -8.42 12.34 8.20
N SER A 151 -7.35 11.81 7.62
CA SER A 151 -7.08 11.88 6.18
C SER A 151 -8.10 11.07 5.37
N PHE A 152 -8.44 9.85 5.83
CA PHE A 152 -9.51 9.03 5.26
C PHE A 152 -10.86 9.76 5.30
N LEU A 153 -11.24 10.30 6.46
CA LEU A 153 -12.51 11.00 6.63
C LEU A 153 -12.61 12.24 5.74
N GLN A 154 -11.53 13.04 5.69
CA GLN A 154 -11.45 14.22 4.83
C GLN A 154 -11.54 13.84 3.34
N GLY A 155 -10.80 12.82 2.91
CA GLY A 155 -10.81 12.34 1.52
C GLY A 155 -12.16 11.78 1.10
N TRP A 156 -12.78 10.97 1.97
CA TRP A 156 -14.11 10.42 1.74
C TRP A 156 -15.19 11.51 1.64
N LEU A 157 -15.21 12.48 2.57
CA LEU A 157 -16.15 13.59 2.50
C LEU A 157 -15.93 14.46 1.26
N LEU A 158 -14.67 14.66 0.86
CA LEU A 158 -14.31 15.43 -0.34
C LEU A 158 -14.83 14.74 -1.60
N ALA A 159 -14.60 13.42 -1.73
CA ALA A 159 -15.10 12.63 -2.85
C ALA A 159 -16.65 12.62 -2.89
N LEU A 160 -17.29 12.41 -1.74
CA LEU A 160 -18.75 12.42 -1.62
C LEU A 160 -19.35 13.76 -2.05
N LEU A 161 -18.75 14.88 -1.61
CA LEU A 161 -19.19 16.22 -1.98
C LEU A 161 -18.89 16.54 -3.45
N GLY A 162 -17.79 16.03 -4.00
CA GLY A 162 -17.47 16.12 -5.43
C GLY A 162 -18.51 15.42 -6.30
N VAL A 163 -18.88 14.19 -5.95
CA VAL A 163 -19.96 13.44 -6.62
C VAL A 163 -21.31 14.15 -6.46
N ALA A 164 -21.59 14.70 -5.28
CA ALA A 164 -22.79 15.50 -5.04
C ALA A 164 -22.84 16.73 -5.95
N LEU A 165 -21.73 17.47 -6.08
CA LEU A 165 -21.60 18.65 -6.94
C LEU A 165 -21.78 18.29 -8.42
N VAL A 166 -21.09 17.25 -8.91
CA VAL A 166 -21.19 16.81 -10.31
C VAL A 166 -22.63 16.36 -10.63
N GLY A 167 -23.22 15.50 -9.80
CA GLY A 167 -24.60 15.06 -10.02
C GLY A 167 -25.61 16.20 -9.93
N ALA A 168 -25.43 17.16 -9.00
CA ALA A 168 -26.26 18.35 -8.94
C ALA A 168 -26.11 19.23 -10.19
N ALA A 169 -24.89 19.41 -10.69
CA ALA A 169 -24.62 20.17 -11.91
C ALA A 169 -25.28 19.51 -13.13
N VAL A 170 -25.15 18.19 -13.29
CA VAL A 170 -25.81 17.43 -14.37
C VAL A 170 -27.33 17.63 -14.32
N ILE A 171 -27.94 17.49 -13.15
CA ILE A 171 -29.41 17.67 -12.98
C ILE A 171 -29.83 19.10 -13.33
N LEU A 172 -29.09 20.11 -12.89
CA LEU A 172 -29.42 21.52 -13.12
C LEU A 172 -29.19 21.95 -14.59
N LEU A 173 -28.28 21.30 -15.30
CA LEU A 173 -27.94 21.61 -16.69
C LEU A 173 -28.77 20.81 -17.71
N ALA A 174 -29.33 19.66 -17.33
CA ALA A 174 -30.07 18.77 -18.23
C ALA A 174 -31.19 19.47 -19.02
N ASP A 175 -32.01 20.29 -18.35
CA ASP A 175 -33.09 21.05 -19.01
C ASP A 175 -32.57 22.26 -19.81
N ARG A 176 -31.46 22.86 -19.37
CA ARG A 176 -30.91 24.11 -19.95
C ARG A 176 -30.15 23.89 -21.25
N VAL A 177 -29.53 22.74 -21.43
CA VAL A 177 -28.88 22.38 -22.71
C VAL A 177 -29.92 22.26 -23.83
N ARG A 178 -31.13 21.79 -23.53
CA ARG A 178 -32.24 21.70 -24.49
C ARG A 178 -32.79 23.09 -24.82
N GLU A 179 -33.09 23.89 -23.79
CA GLU A 179 -33.59 25.26 -23.96
C GLU A 179 -32.58 26.19 -24.68
N SER A 180 -31.27 26.02 -24.41
CA SER A 180 -30.22 26.80 -25.09
C SER A 180 -30.07 26.46 -26.57
N ARG A 181 -30.39 25.21 -26.99
CA ARG A 181 -30.41 24.84 -28.41
C ARG A 181 -31.60 25.49 -29.15
N GLU A 182 -32.68 25.77 -28.43
CA GLU A 182 -33.91 26.36 -28.98
C GLU A 182 -33.87 27.90 -28.97
N SER A 183 -33.29 28.52 -27.94
CA SER A 183 -33.31 29.98 -27.71
C SER A 183 -31.98 30.70 -28.04
N GLY A 184 -30.90 29.97 -28.30
CA GLY A 184 -29.59 30.54 -28.66
C GLY A 184 -28.84 31.24 -27.51
N SER A 185 -29.35 31.19 -26.27
CA SER A 185 -28.73 31.85 -25.12
C SER A 185 -28.64 30.92 -23.92
N PHE A 186 -27.46 30.86 -23.31
CA PHE A 186 -27.17 30.00 -22.15
C PHE A 186 -27.03 30.84 -20.88
N TRP A 187 -28.05 30.81 -20.02
CA TRP A 187 -27.99 31.40 -18.68
C TRP A 187 -28.29 30.36 -17.60
N ILE A 188 -27.53 30.41 -16.50
CA ILE A 188 -27.76 29.61 -15.30
C ILE A 188 -28.59 30.46 -14.31
N SER A 189 -29.62 29.86 -13.70
CA SER A 189 -30.46 30.57 -12.73
C SER A 189 -29.66 30.96 -11.47
N LYS A 190 -30.10 32.02 -10.78
CA LYS A 190 -29.48 32.45 -9.51
C LYS A 190 -29.56 31.37 -8.43
N ALA A 191 -30.65 30.61 -8.40
CA ALA A 191 -30.84 29.53 -7.42
C ALA A 191 -29.90 28.35 -7.69
N ALA A 192 -29.71 27.97 -8.96
CA ALA A 192 -28.75 26.95 -9.37
C ALA A 192 -27.30 27.38 -9.08
N GLN A 193 -26.93 28.62 -9.41
CA GLN A 193 -25.61 29.18 -9.10
C GLN A 193 -25.35 29.17 -7.58
N ALA A 194 -26.28 29.68 -6.78
CA ALA A 194 -26.14 29.72 -5.33
C ALA A 194 -26.00 28.31 -4.70
N TYR A 195 -26.74 27.33 -5.22
CA TYR A 195 -26.66 25.95 -4.73
C TYR A 195 -25.32 25.29 -5.09
N LEU A 196 -24.89 25.38 -6.35
CA LEU A 196 -23.59 24.87 -6.79
C LEU A 196 -22.44 25.56 -6.08
N GLY A 197 -22.52 26.88 -5.86
CA GLY A 197 -21.54 27.63 -5.09
C GLY A 197 -21.49 27.25 -3.61
N THR A 198 -22.60 26.80 -3.03
CA THR A 198 -22.64 26.27 -1.66
C THR A 198 -21.94 24.92 -1.57
N LEU A 199 -22.20 24.02 -2.52
CA LEU A 199 -21.49 22.74 -2.59
C LEU A 199 -19.99 22.95 -2.85
N ALA A 200 -19.63 23.83 -3.78
CA ALA A 200 -18.24 24.19 -4.06
C ALA A 200 -17.54 24.86 -2.87
N GLY A 201 -18.25 25.69 -2.09
CA GLY A 201 -17.73 26.26 -0.84
C GLY A 201 -17.43 25.18 0.21
N GLY A 202 -18.30 24.16 0.32
CA GLY A 202 -18.03 22.99 1.15
C GLY A 202 -16.79 22.20 0.69
N ILE A 203 -16.58 22.07 -0.63
CA ILE A 203 -15.38 21.41 -1.19
C ILE A 203 -14.15 22.21 -0.80
N ALA A 204 -14.18 23.53 -0.97
CA ALA A 204 -13.08 24.41 -0.56
C ALA A 204 -12.79 24.34 0.95
N LEU A 205 -13.81 24.18 1.79
CA LEU A 205 -13.63 23.96 3.23
C LEU A 205 -12.93 22.63 3.53
N LEU A 206 -13.32 21.54 2.86
CA LEU A 206 -12.66 20.24 3.00
C LEU A 206 -11.23 20.26 2.45
N LEU A 207 -10.96 21.03 1.40
CA LEU A 207 -9.61 21.28 0.90
C LEU A 207 -8.77 22.08 1.90
N CYS A 208 -9.36 23.08 2.57
CA CYS A 208 -8.71 23.81 3.66
C CYS A 208 -8.30 22.87 4.80
N ILE A 209 -9.20 21.98 5.22
CA ILE A 209 -8.89 20.94 6.22
C ILE A 209 -7.81 20.00 5.70
N GLY A 210 -7.85 19.62 4.42
CA GLY A 210 -6.81 18.81 3.78
C GLY A 210 -5.43 19.48 3.79
N HIS A 211 -5.34 20.78 3.53
CA HIS A 211 -4.10 21.54 3.65
C HIS A 211 -3.61 21.62 5.10
N TRP A 212 -4.52 21.77 6.06
CA TRP A 212 -4.19 21.79 7.49
C TRP A 212 -3.61 20.44 7.95
N LEU A 213 -4.23 19.33 7.55
CA LEU A 213 -3.75 17.98 7.82
C LEU A 213 -2.43 17.68 7.08
N GLY A 214 -2.29 18.20 5.86
CA GLY A 214 -1.08 18.03 5.04
C GLY A 214 0.20 18.55 5.70
N ARG A 215 0.10 19.46 6.67
CA ARG A 215 1.27 19.93 7.45
C ARG A 215 1.92 18.80 8.24
N TYR A 216 1.12 17.89 8.78
CA TYR A 216 1.62 16.74 9.52
C TYR A 216 2.21 15.67 8.61
N ASN A 217 1.78 15.63 7.33
CA ASN A 217 2.34 14.70 6.34
C ASN A 217 3.77 15.07 5.92
N LEU A 218 4.28 16.25 6.29
CA LEU A 218 5.67 16.63 6.04
C LEU A 218 6.66 15.67 6.71
N LEU A 219 6.27 15.01 7.82
CA LEU A 219 7.10 13.99 8.47
C LEU A 219 7.25 12.70 7.64
N TYR A 220 6.48 12.52 6.58
CA TYR A 220 6.58 11.39 5.64
C TYR A 220 7.23 11.78 4.30
N SER A 221 7.93 12.92 4.26
CA SER A 221 8.61 13.40 3.06
C SER A 221 9.76 12.48 2.65
N THR A 222 9.92 12.27 1.35
CA THR A 222 11.02 11.51 0.74
C THR A 222 11.98 12.41 -0.04
N ARG A 223 11.94 13.73 0.20
CA ARG A 223 12.69 14.72 -0.58
C ARG A 223 14.18 14.73 -0.23
N GLY A 224 14.50 14.49 1.05
CA GLY A 224 15.87 14.53 1.55
C GLY A 224 16.61 13.19 1.40
N VAL A 225 17.83 13.15 1.93
CA VAL A 225 18.66 11.93 2.01
C VAL A 225 18.03 10.86 2.91
N VAL A 226 17.17 11.29 3.84
CA VAL A 226 16.48 10.44 4.81
C VAL A 226 14.96 10.58 4.66
N PHE A 227 14.22 9.53 5.01
CA PHE A 227 12.77 9.55 5.05
C PHE A 227 12.30 10.38 6.27
N GLY A 228 11.77 11.57 6.03
CA GLY A 228 11.41 12.53 7.08
C GLY A 228 11.39 13.97 6.58
N ALA A 229 10.91 14.89 7.43
CA ALA A 229 10.86 16.31 7.08
C ALA A 229 12.26 16.91 6.96
N SER A 230 12.56 17.52 5.81
CA SER A 230 13.80 18.27 5.53
C SER A 230 13.69 19.75 5.92
N TYR A 231 14.80 20.50 5.81
CA TYR A 231 14.79 21.95 6.04
C TYR A 231 13.77 22.66 5.14
N THR A 232 13.75 22.31 3.85
CA THR A 232 12.82 22.89 2.88
C THR A 232 11.37 22.54 3.20
N ASP A 233 11.10 21.33 3.66
CA ASP A 233 9.73 20.93 4.01
C ASP A 233 9.22 21.74 5.22
N VAL A 234 10.05 21.95 6.24
CA VAL A 234 9.67 22.68 7.45
C VAL A 234 9.60 24.19 7.25
N HIS A 235 10.49 24.78 6.46
CA HIS A 235 10.54 26.25 6.31
C HIS A 235 9.81 26.76 5.07
N ALA A 236 9.76 25.99 3.98
CA ALA A 236 9.10 26.40 2.75
C ALA A 236 7.73 25.74 2.60
N GLU A 237 7.65 24.42 2.68
CA GLU A 237 6.41 23.69 2.40
C GLU A 237 5.36 23.90 3.50
N LEU A 238 5.77 23.92 4.77
CA LEU A 238 4.88 24.25 5.89
C LEU A 238 4.30 25.67 5.76
N LEU A 239 5.12 26.65 5.38
CA LEU A 239 4.67 28.02 5.13
C LEU A 239 3.66 28.06 3.98
N ALA A 240 3.98 27.39 2.86
CA ALA A 240 3.09 27.26 1.73
C ALA A 240 1.73 26.65 2.12
N LEU A 241 1.74 25.59 2.93
CA LEU A 241 0.51 24.95 3.44
C LEU A 241 -0.28 25.88 4.36
N ASN A 242 0.38 26.62 5.27
CA ASN A 242 -0.29 27.60 6.13
C ASN A 242 -0.96 28.72 5.34
N VAL A 243 -0.29 29.24 4.30
CA VAL A 243 -0.89 30.23 3.38
C VAL A 243 -2.06 29.62 2.63
N LEU A 244 -1.93 28.38 2.14
CA LEU A 244 -3.01 27.69 1.44
C LEU A 244 -4.23 27.45 2.32
N VAL A 245 -4.05 27.11 3.60
CA VAL A 245 -5.15 27.05 4.58
C VAL A 245 -5.90 28.38 4.63
N ALA A 246 -5.20 29.50 4.78
CA ALA A 246 -5.84 30.82 4.83
C ALA A 246 -6.59 31.15 3.52
N VAL A 247 -5.93 30.97 2.37
CA VAL A 247 -6.52 31.28 1.05
C VAL A 247 -7.72 30.38 0.75
N THR A 248 -7.64 29.07 1.02
CA THR A 248 -8.77 28.14 0.83
C THR A 248 -9.90 28.38 1.81
N GLY A 249 -9.60 28.73 3.05
CA GLY A 249 -10.61 29.14 4.03
C GLY A 249 -11.40 30.36 3.56
N ILE A 250 -10.71 31.37 3.02
CA ILE A 250 -11.37 32.55 2.41
C ILE A 250 -12.20 32.12 1.20
N LEU A 251 -11.66 31.27 0.32
CA LEU A 251 -12.36 30.74 -0.85
C LEU A 251 -13.66 30.01 -0.47
N ALA A 252 -13.63 29.20 0.59
CA ALA A 252 -14.79 28.46 1.09
C ALA A 252 -15.96 29.37 1.47
N VAL A 253 -15.68 30.58 1.95
CA VAL A 253 -16.69 31.59 2.28
C VAL A 253 -17.09 32.43 1.06
N LEU A 254 -16.12 32.83 0.22
CA LEU A 254 -16.39 33.71 -0.92
C LEU A 254 -17.14 33.02 -2.05
N LEU A 255 -16.92 31.72 -2.31
CA LEU A 255 -17.62 30.97 -3.36
C LEU A 255 -19.15 31.00 -3.21
N PRO A 256 -19.75 30.63 -2.07
CA PRO A 256 -21.20 30.69 -1.90
C PRO A 256 -21.75 32.12 -1.91
N ILE A 257 -20.97 33.12 -1.46
CA ILE A 257 -21.38 34.53 -1.51
C ILE A 257 -21.38 35.03 -2.96
N SER A 258 -20.31 34.77 -3.70
CA SER A 258 -20.16 35.19 -5.09
C SER A 258 -21.17 34.50 -6.00
N ALA A 259 -21.46 33.23 -5.77
CA ALA A 259 -22.40 32.46 -6.59
C ALA A 259 -23.86 32.90 -6.42
N ARG A 260 -24.19 33.70 -5.40
CA ARG A 260 -25.51 34.36 -5.28
C ARG A 260 -25.63 35.62 -6.15
N ARG A 261 -24.51 36.17 -6.65
CA ARG A 261 -24.49 37.29 -7.59
C ARG A 261 -24.74 36.78 -9.02
N ARG A 262 -25.29 37.62 -9.90
CA ARG A 262 -25.74 37.23 -11.26
C ARG A 262 -24.58 36.95 -12.26
N SER A 263 -23.37 36.61 -11.80
CA SER A 263 -22.18 36.42 -12.63
C SER A 263 -21.48 35.10 -12.31
N TRP A 264 -21.47 34.19 -13.28
CA TRP A 264 -20.75 32.91 -13.21
C TRP A 264 -19.22 33.08 -13.35
N LYS A 265 -18.77 34.23 -13.87
CA LYS A 265 -17.35 34.54 -14.07
C LYS A 265 -16.61 34.75 -12.74
N ALA A 266 -17.28 35.30 -11.73
CA ALA A 266 -16.65 35.63 -10.45
C ALA A 266 -16.24 34.37 -9.65
N PRO A 267 -17.10 33.35 -9.46
CA PRO A 267 -16.68 32.08 -8.87
C PRO A 267 -15.55 31.39 -9.65
N LEU A 268 -15.60 31.42 -10.99
CA LEU A 268 -14.56 30.80 -11.83
C LEU A 268 -13.21 31.49 -11.66
N LEU A 269 -13.20 32.83 -11.58
CA LEU A 269 -11.98 33.60 -11.32
C LEU A 269 -11.40 33.27 -9.94
N LEU A 270 -12.24 33.16 -8.89
CA LEU A 270 -11.78 32.79 -7.55
C LEU A 270 -11.09 31.42 -7.54
N VAL A 271 -11.68 30.42 -8.21
CA VAL A 271 -11.07 29.10 -8.34
C VAL A 271 -9.78 29.17 -9.15
N GLY A 272 -9.75 29.94 -10.25
CA GLY A 272 -8.55 30.11 -11.07
C GLY A 272 -7.38 30.76 -10.33
N VAL A 273 -7.66 31.82 -9.55
CA VAL A 273 -6.65 32.47 -8.69
C VAL A 273 -6.13 31.50 -7.64
N TRP A 274 -7.03 30.79 -6.95
CA TRP A 274 -6.63 29.78 -5.97
C TRP A 274 -5.74 28.69 -6.60
N LEU A 275 -6.11 28.20 -7.79
CA LEU A 275 -5.35 27.18 -8.50
C LEU A 275 -3.94 27.70 -8.84
N GLY A 276 -3.83 28.92 -9.37
CA GLY A 276 -2.54 29.57 -9.65
C GLY A 276 -1.68 29.70 -8.39
N VAL A 277 -2.24 30.20 -7.29
CA VAL A 277 -1.55 30.29 -5.99
C VAL A 277 -1.09 28.92 -5.50
N SER A 278 -1.91 27.88 -5.66
CA SER A 278 -1.58 26.52 -5.23
C SER A 278 -0.40 25.92 -5.99
N ILE A 279 -0.34 26.14 -7.31
CA ILE A 279 0.76 25.66 -8.17
C ILE A 279 2.07 26.36 -7.78
N VAL A 280 2.02 27.68 -7.58
CA VAL A 280 3.20 28.47 -7.21
C VAL A 280 3.72 28.07 -5.84
N LEU A 281 2.85 28.01 -4.83
CA LEU A 281 3.26 27.73 -3.45
C LEU A 281 3.71 26.29 -3.23
N ARG A 282 3.15 25.30 -3.94
CA ARG A 282 3.55 23.89 -3.80
C ARG A 282 4.69 23.47 -4.72
N GLY A 283 4.81 24.05 -5.90
CA GLY A 283 5.81 23.64 -6.90
C GLY A 283 7.04 24.54 -6.91
N LEU A 284 6.83 25.83 -7.16
CA LEU A 284 7.91 26.78 -7.42
C LEU A 284 8.63 27.20 -6.12
N TYR A 285 7.87 27.53 -5.08
CA TYR A 285 8.43 28.10 -3.86
C TYR A 285 9.40 27.15 -3.13
N PRO A 286 9.06 25.86 -2.86
CA PRO A 286 9.99 24.93 -2.23
C PRO A 286 11.23 24.68 -3.08
N GLY A 287 11.09 24.60 -4.41
CA GLY A 287 12.23 24.42 -5.32
C GLY A 287 13.20 25.60 -5.30
N ILE A 288 12.70 26.83 -5.15
CA ILE A 288 13.54 28.03 -4.99
C ILE A 288 14.29 27.96 -3.66
N VAL A 289 13.61 27.64 -2.56
CA VAL A 289 14.26 27.55 -1.24
C VAL A 289 15.32 26.44 -1.23
N GLN A 290 15.02 25.28 -1.81
CA GLN A 290 15.99 24.18 -1.92
C GLN A 290 17.25 24.64 -2.67
N ARG A 291 17.07 25.19 -3.89
CA ARG A 291 18.17 25.53 -4.78
C ARG A 291 19.03 26.68 -4.28
N TYR A 292 18.43 27.69 -3.65
CA TYR A 292 19.13 28.93 -3.29
C TYR A 292 19.46 29.05 -1.80
N ALA A 293 18.77 28.32 -0.91
CA ALA A 293 19.01 28.42 0.53
C ALA A 293 19.56 27.12 1.15
N VAL A 294 19.22 25.95 0.60
CA VAL A 294 19.66 24.65 1.13
C VAL A 294 20.89 24.12 0.41
N GLU A 295 20.82 23.90 -0.90
CA GLU A 295 21.93 23.32 -1.70
C GLU A 295 23.29 24.03 -1.47
N PRO A 296 23.38 25.37 -1.34
CA PRO A 296 24.67 26.03 -1.08
C PRO A 296 25.29 25.72 0.29
N ASN A 297 24.49 25.31 1.28
CA ASN A 297 24.94 25.02 2.65
C ASN A 297 24.11 23.88 3.27
N GLU A 298 24.00 22.78 2.53
CA GLU A 298 23.07 21.69 2.84
C GLU A 298 23.42 21.03 4.18
N PHE A 299 24.71 20.80 4.44
CA PHE A 299 25.17 20.18 5.68
C PHE A 299 24.66 20.93 6.93
N GLN A 300 24.81 22.26 7.00
CA GLN A 300 24.38 23.00 8.18
C GLN A 300 22.85 23.10 8.28
N ARG A 301 22.15 23.21 7.14
CA ARG A 301 20.69 23.36 7.09
C ARG A 301 19.96 22.07 7.40
N GLU A 302 20.45 20.95 6.90
CA GLU A 302 19.83 19.62 7.06
C GLU A 302 20.29 18.88 8.33
N ARG A 303 21.44 19.24 8.93
CA ARG A 303 21.96 18.60 10.15
C ARG A 303 20.91 18.35 11.24
N PRO A 304 20.12 19.33 11.71
CA PRO A 304 19.15 19.07 12.79
C PRO A 304 18.09 18.04 12.39
N TYR A 305 17.65 18.03 11.13
CA TYR A 305 16.66 17.08 10.64
C TYR A 305 17.24 15.67 10.51
N ILE A 306 18.52 15.56 10.11
CA ILE A 306 19.24 14.28 10.10
C ILE A 306 19.40 13.76 11.53
N GLU A 307 19.77 14.61 12.49
CA GLU A 307 19.88 14.24 13.91
C GLU A 307 18.54 13.75 14.47
N TYR A 308 17.42 14.41 14.14
CA TYR A 308 16.09 13.93 14.50
C TYR A 308 15.77 12.55 13.93
N ASN A 309 16.12 12.29 12.67
CA ASN A 309 15.89 10.99 12.03
C ASN A 309 16.77 9.89 12.63
N ILE A 310 18.04 10.18 12.91
CA ILE A 310 18.95 9.25 13.60
C ILE A 310 18.37 8.89 14.97
N ALA A 311 18.01 9.89 15.78
CA ALA A 311 17.44 9.68 17.11
C ALA A 311 16.12 8.88 17.05
N ALA A 312 15.23 9.21 16.12
CA ALA A 312 13.96 8.48 15.95
C ALA A 312 14.18 7.04 15.49
N THR A 313 15.17 6.79 14.64
CA THR A 313 15.51 5.44 14.14
C THR A 313 16.16 4.61 15.23
N LEU A 314 17.13 5.17 15.96
CA LEU A 314 17.74 4.50 17.11
C LEU A 314 16.68 4.12 18.16
N TYR A 315 15.73 5.01 18.43
CA TYR A 315 14.60 4.68 19.30
C TYR A 315 13.71 3.56 18.76
N ALA A 316 13.29 3.68 17.49
CA ALA A 316 12.36 2.74 16.89
C ALA A 316 12.90 1.29 16.84
N PHE A 317 14.22 1.14 16.72
CA PHE A 317 14.91 -0.15 16.72
C PHE A 317 15.45 -0.56 18.09
N ASP A 318 15.17 0.19 19.16
CA ASP A 318 15.67 -0.06 20.53
C ASP A 318 17.22 -0.09 20.60
N LEU A 319 17.86 0.83 19.88
CA LEU A 319 19.31 0.98 19.74
C LEU A 319 19.87 2.22 20.47
N GLU A 320 19.07 2.87 21.33
CA GLU A 320 19.53 4.03 22.10
C GLU A 320 20.57 3.63 23.17
N ASN A 321 20.51 2.40 23.68
CA ASN A 321 21.37 1.89 24.75
C ASN A 321 22.35 0.82 24.23
N LEU A 322 23.22 1.18 23.28
CA LEU A 322 24.25 0.29 22.78
C LEU A 322 25.57 0.46 23.54
N SER A 323 26.14 -0.66 24.00
CA SER A 323 27.50 -0.72 24.53
C SER A 323 28.47 -1.16 23.43
N SER A 324 29.41 -0.31 23.04
CA SER A 324 30.49 -0.71 22.14
C SER A 324 31.56 -1.48 22.94
N LEU A 325 31.77 -2.75 22.57
CA LEU A 325 32.86 -3.57 23.08
C LEU A 325 34.00 -3.55 22.06
N SER A 326 35.06 -2.81 22.34
CA SER A 326 36.29 -2.89 21.55
C SER A 326 37.12 -4.09 22.04
N MET A 327 37.22 -5.14 21.23
CA MET A 327 38.15 -6.24 21.48
C MET A 327 39.46 -5.95 20.76
N VAL A 328 40.45 -5.45 21.50
CA VAL A 328 41.84 -5.35 21.03
C VAL A 328 42.59 -6.55 21.62
N PRO A 329 43.18 -7.43 20.79
CA PRO A 329 43.96 -8.57 21.30
C PRO A 329 45.11 -8.08 22.18
N ALA A 330 45.18 -8.57 23.42
CA ALA A 330 46.15 -8.09 24.41
C ALA A 330 47.58 -8.61 24.19
N ARG A 331 47.75 -9.70 23.43
CA ARG A 331 49.06 -10.29 23.12
C ARG A 331 49.07 -10.95 21.74
N GLU A 332 50.26 -11.11 21.18
CA GLU A 332 50.49 -11.87 19.96
C GLU A 332 50.17 -13.37 20.16
N VAL A 333 49.74 -14.01 19.07
CA VAL A 333 49.43 -15.45 19.02
C VAL A 333 50.76 -16.23 19.04
N MET A 334 50.94 -17.09 20.03
CA MET A 334 52.12 -17.97 20.16
C MET A 334 51.84 -19.34 19.52
N ALA A 335 52.89 -20.08 19.15
CA ALA A 335 52.74 -21.44 18.59
C ALA A 335 51.95 -22.38 19.52
N LYS A 336 52.14 -22.25 20.84
CA LYS A 336 51.39 -23.02 21.84
C LYS A 336 49.88 -22.73 21.81
N ASP A 337 49.48 -21.49 21.52
CA ASP A 337 48.06 -21.13 21.41
C ASP A 337 47.41 -21.81 20.19
N VAL A 338 48.16 -21.99 19.10
CA VAL A 338 47.70 -22.69 17.89
C VAL A 338 47.48 -24.17 18.19
N GLU A 339 48.40 -24.80 18.93
CA GLU A 339 48.29 -26.20 19.33
C GLU A 339 47.11 -26.44 20.30
N GLU A 340 46.96 -25.59 21.31
CA GLU A 340 45.86 -25.69 22.30
C GLU A 340 44.48 -25.40 21.69
N ASN A 341 44.41 -24.63 20.59
CA ASN A 341 43.15 -24.22 19.94
C ASN A 341 42.96 -24.85 18.55
N ALA A 342 43.49 -26.05 18.34
CA ALA A 342 43.40 -26.75 17.06
C ALA A 342 41.94 -26.93 16.57
N GLU A 343 40.98 -27.16 17.48
CA GLU A 343 39.56 -27.24 17.14
C GLU A 343 39.00 -25.92 16.59
N THR A 344 39.39 -24.78 17.18
CA THR A 344 38.98 -23.46 16.70
C THR A 344 39.55 -23.19 15.31
N LEU A 345 40.83 -23.48 15.09
CA LEU A 345 41.49 -23.27 13.80
C LEU A 345 40.94 -24.17 12.69
N ARG A 346 40.54 -25.39 13.01
CA ARG A 346 39.83 -26.30 12.09
C ARG A 346 38.43 -25.81 11.68
N ASN A 347 37.90 -24.82 12.39
CA ASN A 347 36.54 -24.32 12.25
C ASN A 347 36.45 -22.80 12.03
N VAL A 348 37.59 -22.13 11.82
CA VAL A 348 37.65 -20.70 11.48
C VAL A 348 37.08 -20.51 10.08
N ARG A 349 36.11 -19.60 9.94
CA ARG A 349 35.46 -19.34 8.65
C ARG A 349 36.35 -18.40 7.83
N LEU A 350 36.91 -18.93 6.75
CA LEU A 350 37.75 -18.15 5.82
C LEU A 350 37.00 -17.74 4.56
N TRP A 351 35.87 -18.38 4.26
CA TRP A 351 35.07 -18.07 3.08
C TRP A 351 34.22 -16.81 3.25
N ASP A 352 34.27 -15.94 2.24
CA ASP A 352 33.20 -14.98 1.98
C ASP A 352 32.06 -15.67 1.21
N PHE A 353 30.82 -15.45 1.65
CA PHE A 353 29.65 -16.15 1.12
C PHE A 353 29.37 -15.81 -0.36
N ALA A 354 29.59 -14.56 -0.78
CA ALA A 354 29.22 -14.14 -2.13
C ALA A 354 30.14 -14.72 -3.23
N PRO A 355 31.48 -14.72 -3.09
CA PRO A 355 32.38 -15.44 -3.99
C PRO A 355 32.17 -16.95 -3.97
N LEU A 356 31.99 -17.54 -2.78
CA LEU A 356 31.80 -18.98 -2.63
C LEU A 356 30.55 -19.47 -3.37
N LEU A 357 29.43 -18.74 -3.25
CA LEU A 357 28.20 -19.04 -3.97
C LEU A 357 28.40 -19.05 -5.50
N ARG A 358 29.17 -18.09 -6.04
CA ARG A 358 29.51 -18.08 -7.47
C ARG A 358 30.33 -19.29 -7.87
N SER A 359 31.28 -19.72 -7.04
CA SER A 359 32.05 -20.94 -7.27
C SER A 359 31.16 -22.18 -7.24
N TYR A 360 30.19 -22.26 -6.32
CA TYR A 360 29.24 -23.38 -6.26
C TYR A 360 28.37 -23.45 -7.53
N ARG A 361 27.79 -22.33 -7.98
CA ARG A 361 27.05 -22.27 -9.26
C ARG A 361 27.91 -22.73 -10.42
N GLN A 362 29.11 -22.17 -10.54
CA GLN A 362 30.00 -22.48 -11.66
C GLN A 362 30.46 -23.95 -11.71
N LEU A 363 30.69 -24.57 -10.54
CA LEU A 363 31.31 -25.89 -10.45
C LEU A 363 30.31 -27.03 -10.20
N GLN A 364 29.15 -26.75 -9.63
CA GLN A 364 28.27 -27.77 -9.03
C GLN A 364 26.79 -27.63 -9.39
N GLU A 365 26.41 -26.69 -10.25
CA GLU A 365 25.03 -26.56 -10.73
C GLU A 365 24.64 -27.73 -11.65
N ILE A 366 25.56 -28.12 -12.55
CA ILE A 366 25.53 -29.32 -13.43
C ILE A 366 24.38 -29.34 -14.46
N ARG A 367 23.22 -28.75 -14.14
CA ARG A 367 22.03 -28.61 -14.98
C ARG A 367 21.48 -27.21 -14.80
N SER A 368 21.08 -26.59 -15.90
CA SER A 368 20.60 -25.19 -15.93
C SER A 368 19.27 -24.95 -15.20
N TYR A 369 18.55 -25.99 -14.79
CA TYR A 369 17.31 -25.84 -14.01
C TYR A 369 17.55 -25.94 -12.51
N TYR A 370 18.79 -26.23 -12.09
CA TYR A 370 19.20 -26.16 -10.70
C TYR A 370 19.89 -24.83 -10.41
N GLU A 371 19.76 -24.34 -9.19
CA GLU A 371 20.32 -23.07 -8.75
C GLU A 371 20.70 -23.16 -7.27
N PHE A 372 21.72 -22.40 -6.87
CA PHE A 372 22.12 -22.23 -5.47
C PHE A 372 21.74 -20.82 -5.03
N TYR A 373 20.87 -20.67 -4.03
CA TYR A 373 20.38 -19.35 -3.60
C TYR A 373 21.21 -18.74 -2.48
N GLY A 374 21.74 -19.56 -1.58
CA GLY A 374 22.49 -19.12 -0.41
C GLY A 374 23.60 -20.08 -0.01
N ILE A 375 24.51 -19.58 0.82
CA ILE A 375 25.48 -20.39 1.54
C ILE A 375 25.10 -20.34 3.01
N ASP A 376 24.85 -21.50 3.59
CA ASP A 376 24.60 -21.67 5.02
C ASP A 376 25.83 -22.27 5.71
N VAL A 377 25.96 -22.05 7.01
CA VAL A 377 27.02 -22.65 7.81
C VAL A 377 26.44 -23.51 8.91
N ASP A 378 26.82 -24.78 8.94
CA ASP A 378 26.41 -25.71 9.99
C ASP A 378 27.58 -26.57 10.49
N ARG A 379 27.35 -27.37 11.54
CA ARG A 379 28.34 -28.21 12.22
C ARG A 379 27.94 -29.68 12.13
N TYR A 380 28.87 -30.52 11.69
CA TYR A 380 28.71 -31.97 11.61
C TYR A 380 29.81 -32.69 12.39
N GLU A 381 29.46 -33.86 12.92
CA GLU A 381 30.43 -34.80 13.48
C GLU A 381 31.02 -35.64 12.35
N LEU A 382 32.32 -35.50 12.11
CA LEU A 382 33.09 -36.26 11.12
C LEU A 382 34.02 -37.21 11.87
N GLY A 383 33.50 -38.38 12.26
CA GLY A 383 34.19 -39.29 13.17
C GLY A 383 34.11 -38.77 14.62
N ASP A 384 35.26 -38.63 15.28
CA ASP A 384 35.35 -38.06 16.64
C ASP A 384 35.57 -36.53 16.64
N GLU A 385 35.56 -35.89 15.45
CA GLU A 385 35.81 -34.45 15.31
C GLU A 385 34.59 -33.68 14.80
N ARG A 386 34.25 -32.60 15.51
CA ARG A 386 33.23 -31.65 15.08
C ARG A 386 33.79 -30.64 14.08
N ARG A 387 33.23 -30.61 12.87
CA ARG A 387 33.64 -29.73 11.77
C ARG A 387 32.52 -28.82 11.30
N GLN A 388 32.84 -27.55 11.06
CA GLN A 388 31.98 -26.56 10.42
C GLN A 388 32.08 -26.71 8.91
N LEU A 389 30.91 -26.82 8.27
CA LEU A 389 30.76 -26.91 6.82
C LEU A 389 29.94 -25.74 6.31
N VAL A 390 30.29 -25.25 5.13
CA VAL A 390 29.46 -24.38 4.30
C VAL A 390 28.62 -25.27 3.37
N LEU A 391 27.32 -25.10 3.44
CA LEU A 391 26.33 -25.90 2.72
C LEU A 391 25.60 -25.02 1.71
N SER A 392 25.18 -25.62 0.61
CA SER A 392 24.21 -25.00 -0.28
C SER A 392 23.31 -26.07 -0.87
N PRO A 393 21.99 -26.04 -0.58
CA PRO A 393 21.04 -26.94 -1.21
C PRO A 393 20.95 -26.64 -2.71
N ARG A 394 20.94 -27.68 -3.53
CA ARG A 394 20.73 -27.54 -4.98
C ARG A 394 19.23 -27.49 -5.24
N GLU A 395 18.70 -26.29 -5.43
CA GLU A 395 17.26 -26.07 -5.56
C GLU A 395 16.82 -26.01 -7.02
N LEU A 396 15.57 -26.36 -7.30
CA LEU A 396 14.98 -26.29 -8.63
C LEU A 396 14.46 -24.88 -8.91
N ASP A 397 14.86 -24.29 -10.04
CA ASP A 397 14.31 -23.04 -10.56
C ASP A 397 13.53 -23.29 -11.84
N LEU A 398 12.20 -23.37 -11.70
CA LEU A 398 11.28 -23.64 -12.81
C LEU A 398 11.33 -22.57 -13.91
N ARG A 399 11.86 -21.37 -13.63
CA ARG A 399 11.99 -20.28 -14.63
C ARG A 399 13.11 -20.56 -15.63
N GLN A 400 14.07 -21.41 -15.27
CA GLN A 400 15.21 -21.77 -16.11
C GLN A 400 14.94 -23.03 -16.95
N LEU A 401 13.73 -23.61 -16.85
CA LEU A 401 13.30 -24.70 -17.70
C LEU A 401 13.10 -24.21 -19.15
N GLN A 402 13.74 -24.89 -20.11
CA GLN A 402 13.63 -24.56 -21.53
C GLN A 402 12.22 -24.82 -22.10
N SER A 403 11.50 -25.79 -21.53
CA SER A 403 10.16 -26.22 -21.99
C SER A 403 9.18 -26.30 -20.82
N PRO A 404 8.64 -25.17 -20.33
CA PRO A 404 7.76 -25.14 -19.16
C PRO A 404 6.34 -25.56 -19.55
N THR A 405 6.12 -26.86 -19.78
CA THR A 405 4.78 -27.43 -19.91
C THR A 405 4.19 -27.75 -18.54
N TRP A 406 2.86 -27.85 -18.44
CA TRP A 406 2.21 -28.26 -17.18
C TRP A 406 2.75 -29.59 -16.63
N VAL A 407 3.08 -30.54 -17.52
CA VAL A 407 3.68 -31.83 -17.14
C VAL A 407 5.08 -31.62 -16.56
N ASN A 408 5.93 -30.84 -17.23
CA ASN A 408 7.29 -30.56 -16.77
C ASN A 408 7.29 -29.82 -15.42
N LEU A 409 6.38 -28.86 -15.25
CA LEU A 409 6.29 -28.01 -14.06
C LEU A 409 5.72 -28.71 -12.82
N HIS A 410 4.88 -29.73 -13.00
CA HIS A 410 4.10 -30.31 -11.88
C HIS A 410 4.25 -31.83 -11.72
N LEU A 411 4.81 -32.54 -12.70
CA LEU A 411 4.95 -34.00 -12.68
C LEU A 411 6.38 -34.51 -12.85
N GLU A 412 7.21 -33.84 -13.66
CA GLU A 412 8.59 -34.24 -13.97
C GLU A 412 9.59 -33.53 -13.02
N PHE A 413 9.75 -32.21 -13.18
CA PHE A 413 10.66 -31.41 -12.35
C PHE A 413 9.91 -30.90 -11.13
N THR A 414 9.94 -31.68 -10.05
CA THR A 414 9.11 -31.44 -8.84
C THR A 414 9.90 -30.96 -7.62
N HIS A 415 11.22 -31.13 -7.61
CA HIS A 415 12.07 -30.87 -6.45
C HIS A 415 13.50 -30.48 -6.86
N GLY A 416 14.19 -29.77 -5.98
CA GLY A 416 15.66 -29.65 -6.00
C GLY A 416 16.33 -30.97 -5.64
N TYR A 417 17.61 -31.16 -5.97
CA TYR A 417 18.29 -32.44 -5.77
C TYR A 417 19.73 -32.33 -5.26
N GLY A 418 19.90 -32.70 -3.99
CA GLY A 418 21.19 -32.82 -3.32
C GLY A 418 21.63 -31.54 -2.63
N VAL A 419 22.79 -31.62 -1.99
CA VAL A 419 23.43 -30.51 -1.28
C VAL A 419 24.91 -30.53 -1.63
N VAL A 420 25.51 -29.35 -1.73
CA VAL A 420 26.95 -29.19 -1.88
C VAL A 420 27.52 -28.72 -0.56
N ALA A 421 28.56 -29.39 -0.08
CA ALA A 421 29.20 -29.08 1.20
C ALA A 421 30.71 -28.90 1.03
N SER A 422 31.28 -27.88 1.65
CA SER A 422 32.74 -27.66 1.73
C SER A 422 33.14 -27.33 3.17
N PRO A 423 34.36 -27.63 3.62
CA PRO A 423 34.85 -27.15 4.90
C PRO A 423 35.02 -25.63 4.88
N VAL A 424 34.87 -25.00 6.05
CA VAL A 424 34.89 -23.53 6.15
C VAL A 424 36.27 -22.89 5.96
N ASN A 425 37.35 -23.69 5.96
CA ASN A 425 38.73 -23.24 6.08
C ASN A 425 39.72 -23.91 5.12
N GLU A 426 39.29 -24.80 4.22
CA GLU A 426 40.20 -25.50 3.31
C GLU A 426 39.98 -25.08 1.86
N VAL A 427 41.08 -24.89 1.14
CA VAL A 427 41.11 -24.50 -0.27
C VAL A 427 42.02 -25.46 -1.04
N THR A 428 41.74 -25.64 -2.32
CA THR A 428 42.66 -26.32 -3.23
C THR A 428 43.91 -25.47 -3.47
N SER A 429 44.94 -26.05 -4.10
CA SER A 429 46.13 -25.31 -4.55
C SER A 429 45.83 -24.16 -5.52
N THR A 430 44.67 -24.18 -6.18
CA THR A 430 44.19 -23.14 -7.08
C THR A 430 43.26 -22.12 -6.40
N GLY A 431 43.02 -22.26 -5.09
CA GLY A 431 42.14 -21.36 -4.32
C GLY A 431 40.64 -21.65 -4.46
N GLN A 432 40.26 -22.81 -4.99
CA GLN A 432 38.86 -23.24 -5.10
C GLN A 432 38.40 -23.95 -3.84
N PRO A 433 37.08 -24.00 -3.56
CA PRO A 433 36.56 -24.80 -2.45
C PRO A 433 36.82 -26.29 -2.66
N ILE A 434 37.20 -26.98 -1.58
CA ILE A 434 37.22 -28.45 -1.52
C ILE A 434 35.82 -28.92 -1.20
N PHE A 435 35.24 -29.77 -2.04
CA PHE A 435 33.89 -30.29 -1.77
C PHE A 435 33.93 -31.63 -1.02
N PHE A 436 33.27 -31.66 0.14
CA PHE A 436 32.98 -32.88 0.90
C PHE A 436 31.75 -33.62 0.36
N ILE A 437 30.73 -32.87 -0.08
CA ILE A 437 29.56 -33.42 -0.77
C ILE A 437 29.42 -32.66 -2.09
N LYS A 438 29.30 -33.38 -3.21
CA LYS A 438 29.26 -32.80 -4.56
C LYS A 438 28.53 -33.70 -5.56
N ASP A 439 28.39 -33.20 -6.78
CA ASP A 439 27.89 -33.89 -7.96
C ASP A 439 26.37 -34.21 -7.91
N LEU A 440 25.88 -34.87 -8.96
CA LEU A 440 24.47 -35.22 -9.16
C LEU A 440 24.40 -36.61 -9.81
N PRO A 441 23.95 -37.66 -9.09
CA PRO A 441 23.55 -37.70 -7.68
C PRO A 441 24.67 -37.28 -6.70
N PRO A 442 24.35 -36.83 -5.48
CA PRO A 442 25.36 -36.35 -4.54
C PRO A 442 26.26 -37.48 -4.02
N GLU A 443 27.57 -37.31 -4.22
CA GLU A 443 28.63 -38.14 -3.70
C GLU A 443 29.28 -37.47 -2.49
N SER A 444 29.64 -38.27 -1.48
CA SER A 444 30.26 -37.79 -0.24
C SER A 444 31.63 -38.42 -0.05
N SER A 445 32.65 -37.58 0.18
CA SER A 445 34.02 -37.99 0.52
C SER A 445 34.25 -38.12 2.03
N VAL A 446 33.25 -37.79 2.83
CA VAL A 446 33.25 -37.81 4.30
C VAL A 446 32.16 -38.76 4.82
N PRO A 447 32.16 -39.18 6.09
CA PRO A 447 31.14 -40.08 6.65
C PRO A 447 29.75 -39.42 6.85
N ILE A 448 29.31 -38.58 5.90
CA ILE A 448 27.97 -38.00 5.82
C ILE A 448 27.27 -38.62 4.60
N GLN A 449 26.15 -39.29 4.79
CA GLN A 449 25.36 -39.86 3.70
C GLN A 449 24.09 -39.04 3.47
N VAL A 450 23.83 -38.68 2.20
CA VAL A 450 22.59 -38.01 1.79
C VAL A 450 21.57 -39.08 1.39
N GLU A 451 20.79 -39.58 2.35
CA GLU A 451 19.80 -40.64 2.11
C GLU A 451 18.62 -40.17 1.25
N ARG A 452 18.21 -38.91 1.43
CA ARG A 452 17.08 -38.29 0.73
C ARG A 452 17.49 -36.93 0.15
N PRO A 453 17.99 -36.91 -1.10
CA PRO A 453 18.47 -35.68 -1.70
C PRO A 453 17.35 -34.74 -2.17
N GLN A 454 16.08 -35.14 -2.11
CA GLN A 454 14.97 -34.37 -2.68
C GLN A 454 14.56 -33.16 -1.82
N ILE A 455 14.50 -31.98 -2.45
CA ILE A 455 14.18 -30.70 -1.80
C ILE A 455 12.89 -30.13 -2.38
N TYR A 456 11.80 -30.21 -1.63
CA TYR A 456 10.48 -29.69 -2.04
C TYR A 456 10.19 -28.27 -1.52
N TYR A 457 10.90 -27.86 -0.49
CA TYR A 457 10.75 -26.55 0.15
C TYR A 457 12.14 -25.95 0.36
N GLY A 458 12.35 -24.76 -0.19
CA GLY A 458 13.61 -24.04 -0.14
C GLY A 458 13.38 -22.54 -0.36
N GLU A 459 14.44 -21.83 -0.71
CA GLU A 459 14.39 -20.38 -0.97
C GLU A 459 13.88 -20.04 -2.37
N SER A 460 13.93 -21.00 -3.30
CA SER A 460 13.43 -20.86 -4.67
C SER A 460 11.88 -20.74 -4.68
N PRO A 461 11.31 -19.91 -5.57
CA PRO A 461 9.87 -19.86 -5.76
C PRO A 461 9.29 -21.23 -6.16
N SER A 462 8.64 -21.91 -5.22
CA SER A 462 8.01 -23.21 -5.46
C SER A 462 6.58 -23.05 -6.00
N SER A 463 6.21 -23.86 -6.98
CA SER A 463 4.79 -24.11 -7.33
C SER A 463 4.32 -25.40 -6.66
N TYR A 464 3.01 -25.67 -6.70
CA TYR A 464 2.50 -26.99 -6.34
C TYR A 464 3.16 -28.07 -7.23
N ALA A 465 3.52 -29.19 -6.60
CA ALA A 465 4.08 -30.37 -7.25
C ALA A 465 3.20 -31.58 -6.93
N LEU A 466 3.02 -32.46 -7.91
CA LEU A 466 2.28 -33.71 -7.75
C LEU A 466 3.27 -34.86 -7.67
N VAL A 467 3.36 -35.46 -6.49
CA VAL A 467 4.30 -36.56 -6.20
C VAL A 467 3.65 -37.94 -6.36
N LYS A 468 4.47 -38.99 -6.48
CA LYS A 468 4.05 -40.40 -6.68
C LYS A 468 3.30 -40.61 -8.01
N THR A 469 3.79 -40.00 -9.06
CA THR A 469 3.27 -40.12 -10.43
C THR A 469 4.01 -41.24 -11.19
N SER A 470 3.50 -41.64 -12.35
CA SER A 470 4.17 -42.59 -13.24
C SER A 470 5.15 -41.92 -14.22
N VAL A 471 5.22 -40.58 -14.20
CA VAL A 471 6.14 -39.79 -15.02
C VAL A 471 7.54 -39.87 -14.40
N LYS A 472 8.55 -40.19 -15.21
CA LYS A 472 9.96 -40.23 -14.77
C LYS A 472 10.61 -38.89 -15.05
N GLU A 473 11.43 -38.43 -14.11
CA GLU A 473 12.39 -37.33 -14.26
C GLU A 473 13.57 -37.74 -15.15
#